data_AF-A0A0A1DLE8-F1
#
_entry.id   AF-A0A0A1DLE8-F1
#
_cell.length_a   1.000
_cell.length_b   1.000
_cell.length_c   1.000
_cell.angle_alpha   90.00
_cell.angle_beta   90.00
_cell.angle_gamma   90.00
#
_symmetry.space_group_name_H-M   'P 1'
#
loop_
_entity.id
_entity.type
_entity.pdbx_description
1 polymer ?
#
loop_
_entity_poly.entity_id
_entity_poly.type
_entity_poly.pdbx_seq_one_letter_code
_entity_poly.pdbx_strand_id
1 'polypeptide(L)' 'MLFVVLAVLVSLAVAGVVVLYVAYPHRGEQVPGVPWLGDAMAKAADAAPVIEDEERDVLRLQ' A
#
# COMPACT_ATOMS: atom_id res chain seq x y z
N MET A 1 29.48 4.76 3.85
CA MET A 1 29.10 4.25 2.51
C MET A 1 28.11 3.10 2.59
N LEU A 2 28.40 2.00 3.31
CA LEU A 2 27.44 0.88 3.49
C LEU A 2 26.04 1.33 3.95
N PHE A 3 25.97 2.17 4.99
CA PHE A 3 24.70 2.71 5.48
C PHE A 3 23.88 3.42 4.39
N VAL A 4 24.54 4.23 3.54
CA VAL A 4 23.88 4.94 2.45
C VAL A 4 23.33 3.95 1.42
N VAL A 5 24.09 2.92 1.08
CA VAL A 5 23.63 1.85 0.17
C VAL A 5 22.41 1.14 0.75
N LEU A 6 22.43 0.79 2.04
CA LEU A 6 21.29 0.16 2.70
C LEU A 6 20.07 1.08 2.70
N ALA A 7 20.24 2.37 3.02
CA ALA A 7 19.14 3.33 2.99
C ALA A 7 18.53 3.45 1.58
N VAL A 8 19.35 3.51 0.54
CA VAL A 8 18.88 3.55 -0.86
C VAL A 8 18.13 2.27 -1.24
N LEU A 9 18.66 1.11 -0.86
CA LEU A 9 17.99 -0.18 -1.12
C LEU A 9 16.65 -0.29 -0.40
N VAL A 10 16.56 0.18 0.85
CA VAL A 10 15.29 0.22 1.60
C VAL A 10 14.30 1.14 0.90
N SER A 11 14.71 2.33 0.47
CA SER A 11 13.85 3.26 -0.27
C SER A 11 13.35 2.67 -1.59
N LEU A 12 14.22 2.00 -2.34
CA LEU A 12 13.86 1.29 -3.58
C LEU A 12 12.87 0.16 -3.30
N ALA A 13 13.07 -0.60 -2.22
CA ALA A 13 12.16 -1.67 -1.82
C ALA A 13 10.77 -1.10 -1.48
N VAL A 14 10.70 -0.04 -0.68
CA VAL A 14 9.43 0.63 -0.35
C VAL A 14 8.74 1.16 -1.61
N ALA A 15 9.48 1.80 -2.51
CA ALA A 15 8.92 2.28 -3.77
C ALA A 15 8.38 1.13 -4.63
N GLY A 16 9.11 0.02 -4.74
CA GLY A 16 8.66 -1.18 -5.45
C GLY A 16 7.38 -1.76 -4.85
N VAL A 17 7.29 -1.82 -3.52
CA VAL A 17 6.10 -2.27 -2.79
C VAL A 17 4.88 -1.39 -3.10
N VAL A 18 5.04 -0.06 -3.14
CA VAL A 18 3.95 0.86 -3.52
C VAL A 18 3.47 0.61 -4.95
N VAL A 19 4.39 0.47 -5.90
CA VAL A 19 4.05 0.19 -7.31
C VAL A 19 3.32 -1.15 -7.45
N LEU A 20 3.79 -2.18 -6.75
CA LEU A 20 3.16 -3.50 -6.72
C LEU A 20 1.72 -3.43 -6.18
N TYR A 21 1.49 -2.73 -5.07
CA TYR A 21 0.17 -2.53 -4.50
C TYR A 21 -0.80 -1.87 -5.48
N VAL A 22 -0.37 -0.75 -6.10
CA VAL A 22 -1.19 0.01 -7.05
C VAL A 22 -1.48 -0.80 -8.32
N ALA A 23 -0.53 -1.61 -8.78
CA ALA A 23 -0.67 -2.39 -9.99
C ALA A 23 -1.63 -3.59 -9.83
N TYR A 24 -1.61 -4.24 -8.66
CA TYR A 24 -2.31 -5.52 -8.43
C TYR A 24 -3.39 -5.42 -7.32
N PRO A 25 -3.07 -5.46 -6.00
CA PRO A 25 -4.09 -5.42 -4.94
C PRO A 25 -5.11 -4.31 -5.05
N HIS A 26 -4.68 -3.10 -5.46
CA HIS A 26 -5.58 -1.95 -5.57
C HIS A 26 -6.69 -2.17 -6.63
N ARG A 27 -6.47 -3.06 -7.60
CA ARG A 27 -7.46 -3.44 -8.62
C ARG A 27 -8.23 -4.71 -8.27
N GLY A 28 -7.94 -5.33 -7.12
CA GLY A 28 -8.46 -6.65 -6.75
C GLY A 28 -7.75 -7.81 -7.47
N GLU A 29 -6.61 -7.57 -8.12
CA GLU A 29 -5.81 -8.60 -8.78
C GLU A 29 -4.69 -9.10 -7.85
N GLN A 30 -4.36 -10.39 -7.92
CA GLN A 30 -3.27 -10.97 -7.12
C GLN A 30 -1.90 -10.70 -7.76
N VAL A 31 -0.87 -10.57 -6.93
CA VAL A 31 0.51 -10.38 -7.41
C VAL A 31 1.02 -11.69 -8.06
N PRO A 32 1.45 -11.66 -9.33
CA PRO A 32 1.92 -12.84 -10.03
C PRO A 32 3.20 -13.41 -9.39
N GLY A 33 3.21 -14.72 -9.14
CA GLY A 33 4.35 -15.44 -8.55
C GLY A 33 4.45 -15.38 -7.02
N VAL A 34 3.76 -14.44 -6.36
CA VAL A 34 3.71 -14.32 -4.89
C VAL A 34 2.32 -13.88 -4.38
N PRO A 35 1.30 -14.76 -4.46
CA PRO A 35 -0.07 -14.46 -4.03
C PRO A 35 -0.18 -13.97 -2.58
N TRP A 36 0.58 -14.59 -1.68
CA TRP A 36 0.63 -14.27 -0.25
C TRP A 36 1.02 -12.81 0.02
N LEU A 37 1.82 -12.22 -0.85
CA LEU A 37 2.22 -10.82 -0.74
C LEU A 37 1.05 -9.90 -1.07
N GLY A 38 0.26 -10.24 -2.08
CA GLY A 38 -0.97 -9.51 -2.42
C GLY A 38 -1.97 -9.53 -1.28
N ASP A 39 -2.21 -10.69 -0.69
CA ASP A 39 -3.16 -10.86 0.42
C ASP A 39 -2.74 -10.07 1.67
N ALA A 40 -1.44 -10.09 2.01
CA ALA A 40 -0.91 -9.34 3.15
C ALA A 40 -1.05 -7.83 2.94
N MET A 41 -0.82 -7.34 1.72
CA MET A 41 -0.95 -5.93 1.39
C MET A 41 -2.41 -5.47 1.34
N ALA A 42 -3.31 -6.28 0.78
CA ALA A 42 -4.74 -6.00 0.78
C ALA A 42 -5.27 -5.91 2.22
N LYS A 43 -4.93 -6.89 3.05
CA LYS A 43 -5.33 -6.89 4.48
C LYS A 43 -4.77 -5.69 5.25
N ALA A 44 -3.55 -5.26 4.95
CA ALA A 44 -2.97 -4.08 5.57
C ALA A 44 -3.68 -2.78 5.13
N ALA A 45 -4.11 -2.70 3.86
CA ALA A 45 -4.91 -1.59 3.36
C ALA A 45 -6.31 -1.55 4.00
N ASP A 46 -6.97 -2.70 4.12
CA ASP A 46 -8.28 -2.81 4.76
C ASP A 46 -8.23 -2.47 6.26
N ALA A 47 -7.11 -2.74 6.93
CA ALA A 47 -6.90 -2.40 8.33
C ALA A 47 -6.56 -0.92 8.56
N ALA A 48 -6.29 -0.16 7.49
CA ALA A 48 -5.97 1.25 7.63
C ALA A 48 -7.25 2.03 8.01
N PRO A 49 -7.20 2.89 9.04
CA PRO A 49 -8.33 3.75 9.36
C PRO A 49 -8.57 4.70 8.19
N VAL A 50 -9.70 4.54 7.52
CA VAL A 50 -10.17 5.43 6.45
C VAL A 50 -11.33 6.27 6.99
N ILE A 51 -11.47 7.50 6.48
CA ILE A 51 -12.65 8.31 6.76
C ILE A 51 -13.81 7.71 5.96
N GLU A 52 -14.84 7.25 6.67
CA GLU A 52 -16.03 6.68 6.05
C GLU A 52 -16.85 7.75 5.33
N ASP A 53 -17.67 7.33 4.37
CA ASP A 53 -18.41 8.26 3.52
C ASP A 53 -19.35 9.17 4.35
N GLU A 54 -19.96 8.65 5.43
CA GLU A 54 -20.74 9.46 6.36
C GLU A 54 -19.93 10.58 7.03
N GLU A 55 -18.68 10.32 7.43
CA GLU A 55 -17.82 11.34 8.04
C GLU A 55 -17.33 12.37 7.01
N ARG A 56 -17.12 11.95 5.75
CA ARG A 56 -16.73 12.86 4.66
C ARG A 56 -17.81 13.89 4.36
N ASP A 57 -19.08 13.48 4.38
CA ASP A 57 -20.20 14.38 4.10
C ASP A 57 -20.40 15.41 5.21
N VAL A 58 -20.20 15.03 6.47
CA VAL A 58 -20.22 15.96 7.61
C VAL A 58 -19.08 16.99 7.52
N LEU A 59 -17.87 16.56 7.14
CA LEU A 59 -16.71 17.44 6.94
C LEU A 59 -16.89 18.45 5.79
N ARG A 60 -17.64 18.11 4.73
CA ARG A 60 -17.88 19.01 3.59
C ARG A 60 -18.92 20.10 3.88
N LEU A 61 -19.74 19.91 4.92
CA LEU A 61 -20.78 20.85 5.31
C LEU A 61 -20.28 21.91 6.31
N GLN A 62 -19.04 21.79 6.80
CA GLN A 62 -18.32 22.79 7.61
C GLN A 62 -17.49 23.74 6.73
#